data_AF-A0A2A3LW65-F1
#
_entry.id   AF-A0A2A3LW65-F1
#
_cell.length_a   1.000
_cell.length_b   1.000
_cell.length_c   1.000
_cell.angle_alpha   90.00
_cell.angle_beta   90.00
_cell.angle_gamma   90.00
#
_symmetry.space_group_name_H-M   'P 1'
#
loop_
_entity.id
_entity.type
_entity.pdbx_description
1 polymer ?
#
loop_
_entity_poly.entity_id
_entity_poly.type
_entity_poly.pdbx_seq_one_letter_code
_entity_poly.pdbx_strand_id
1 'polypeptide(L)'
;RLSLKYSAEKFPSGIPDARFIVRGRNDIYDPRSGTAVYTENTALHILWYLRNRCGVPDDEIVFETFASGANICDESVANPDNTTSPRYRSSCVIGADEQRTNVLQKLEA
;
A
#
# COMPACT_ATOMS: atom_id res chain seq x y z
N ARG A 1 19.76 5.98 -8.64
CA ARG A 1 20.34 7.28 -9.05
C ARG A 1 19.86 7.58 -10.47
N LEU A 2 19.12 8.67 -10.68
CA LEU A 2 18.78 9.16 -12.02
C LEU A 2 19.93 10.06 -12.50
N SER A 3 20.32 9.96 -13.76
CA SER A 3 21.31 10.86 -14.36
C SER A 3 20.84 11.24 -15.76
N LEU A 4 20.75 12.54 -16.02
CA LEU A 4 20.27 13.09 -17.28
C LEU A 4 21.46 13.51 -18.14
N LYS A 5 21.35 13.31 -19.45
CA LYS A 5 22.30 13.83 -20.44
C LYS A 5 21.69 15.02 -21.15
N TYR A 6 22.45 16.10 -21.27
CA TYR A 6 22.02 17.30 -21.98
C TYR A 6 21.94 17.08 -23.50
N SER A 7 20.88 17.59 -24.12
CA SER A 7 20.75 17.71 -25.59
C SER A 7 19.81 18.87 -25.93
N ALA A 8 20.36 19.93 -26.55
CA ALA A 8 19.61 21.10 -26.98
C ALA A 8 18.58 20.79 -28.08
N GLU A 9 18.84 19.79 -28.91
CA GLU A 9 17.96 19.36 -30.00
C GLU A 9 16.72 18.59 -29.48
N LYS A 10 16.92 17.70 -28.49
CA LYS A 10 15.84 16.87 -27.93
C LYS A 10 15.04 17.55 -26.83
N PHE A 11 15.67 18.48 -26.11
CA PHE A 11 15.08 19.19 -24.98
C PHE A 11 15.22 20.71 -25.14
N PRO A 12 14.69 21.30 -26.24
CA PRO A 12 14.80 22.73 -26.50
C PRO A 12 14.09 23.59 -25.45
N SER A 13 13.12 23.01 -24.73
CA SER A 13 12.36 23.62 -23.63
C SER A 13 12.94 23.34 -22.23
N GLY A 14 14.12 22.70 -22.12
CA GLY A 14 14.80 22.45 -20.85
C GLY A 14 14.55 21.06 -20.26
N ILE A 15 14.82 20.89 -18.95
CA ILE A 15 14.76 19.59 -18.27
C ILE A 15 13.31 19.05 -18.29
N PRO A 16 13.08 17.80 -18.75
CA PRO A 16 11.75 17.21 -18.72
C PRO A 16 11.27 16.88 -17.29
N ASP A 17 9.96 16.97 -17.06
CA ASP A 17 9.33 16.54 -15.80
C ASP A 17 9.36 15.00 -15.70
N ALA A 18 10.28 14.47 -14.89
CA ALA A 18 10.45 13.04 -14.70
C ALA A 18 9.40 12.49 -13.71
N ARG A 19 8.50 11.64 -14.18
CA ARG A 19 7.50 10.95 -13.36
C ARG A 19 7.83 9.47 -13.24
N PHE A 20 7.53 8.89 -12.08
CA PHE A 20 7.76 7.48 -11.79
C PHE A 20 6.46 6.82 -11.36
N ILE A 21 6.25 5.59 -11.83
CA ILE A 21 5.30 4.67 -11.22
C ILE A 21 6.07 3.93 -10.14
N VAL A 22 5.73 4.20 -8.88
CA VAL A 22 6.38 3.57 -7.73
C VAL A 22 5.47 2.47 -7.22
N ARG A 23 6.00 1.24 -7.18
CA ARG A 23 5.42 0.20 -6.34
C ARG A 23 5.96 0.40 -4.93
N GLY A 24 5.03 0.37 -3.98
CA GLY A 24 5.35 0.59 -2.58
C GLY A 24 6.14 -0.57 -1.98
N ARG A 25 5.94 -0.73 -0.68
CA ARG A 25 6.64 -1.71 0.14
C ARG A 25 6.30 -3.15 -0.28
N ASN A 26 7.30 -4.04 -0.27
CA ASN A 26 7.18 -5.44 -0.72
C ASN A 26 7.43 -6.49 0.38
N ASP A 27 7.50 -6.07 1.64
CA ASP A 27 7.68 -6.92 2.82
C ASP A 27 6.46 -6.86 3.76
N ILE A 28 5.26 -6.85 3.18
CA ILE A 28 4.00 -6.81 3.94
C ILE A 28 3.60 -8.23 4.32
N TYR A 29 3.59 -8.52 5.61
CA TYR A 29 3.28 -9.85 6.15
C TYR A 29 1.80 -10.20 6.03
N ASP A 30 1.51 -11.37 5.44
CA ASP A 30 0.16 -11.94 5.37
C ASP A 30 0.05 -13.16 6.32
N PRO A 31 -0.75 -13.08 7.40
CA PRO A 31 -0.92 -14.18 8.36
C PRO A 31 -1.58 -15.43 7.75
N ARG A 32 -2.27 -15.32 6.60
CA ARG A 32 -2.89 -16.46 5.91
C ARG A 32 -1.87 -17.39 5.27
N SER A 33 -0.76 -16.83 4.80
CA SER A 33 0.29 -17.55 4.08
C SER A 33 1.59 -17.67 4.87
N GLY A 34 1.77 -16.87 5.92
CA GLY A 34 3.02 -16.78 6.68
C GLY A 34 4.16 -16.13 5.90
N THR A 35 3.87 -15.47 4.78
CA THR A 35 4.88 -14.84 3.91
C THR A 35 4.74 -13.32 3.88
N ALA A 36 5.84 -12.64 3.54
CA ALA A 36 5.86 -11.20 3.35
C ALA A 36 6.06 -10.88 1.87
N VAL A 37 5.12 -10.14 1.29
CA VAL A 37 5.08 -9.83 -0.15
C VAL A 37 4.61 -8.41 -0.39
N TYR A 38 4.69 -7.96 -1.64
CA TYR A 38 3.92 -6.80 -2.09
C TYR A 38 2.44 -7.19 -2.14
N THR A 39 1.56 -6.33 -1.62
CA THR A 39 0.11 -6.49 -1.64
C THR A 39 -0.55 -5.12 -1.70
N GLU A 40 -1.81 -5.09 -2.13
CA GLU A 40 -2.68 -3.91 -2.09
C GLU A 40 -3.85 -4.11 -1.11
N ASN A 41 -3.78 -5.19 -0.31
CA ASN A 41 -4.84 -5.58 0.62
C ASN A 41 -4.85 -4.66 1.85
N THR A 42 -5.96 -3.95 2.03
CA THR A 42 -6.13 -2.92 3.08
C THR A 42 -5.91 -3.48 4.49
N ALA A 43 -6.44 -4.67 4.80
CA ALA A 43 -6.27 -5.27 6.12
C ALA A 43 -4.80 -5.53 6.46
N LEU A 44 -4.01 -5.97 5.47
CA LEU A 44 -2.58 -6.21 5.64
C LEU A 44 -1.79 -4.90 5.76
N HIS A 45 -2.23 -3.82 5.13
CA HIS A 45 -1.64 -2.49 5.31
C HIS A 45 -1.84 -1.95 6.73
N ILE A 46 -3.03 -2.15 7.31
CA ILE A 46 -3.32 -1.77 8.69
C ILE A 46 -2.46 -2.60 9.65
N LEU A 47 -2.38 -3.92 9.45
CA LEU A 47 -1.52 -4.80 10.24
C LEU A 47 -0.06 -4.34 10.22
N TRP A 48 0.47 -4.06 9.03
CA TRP A 48 1.83 -3.54 8.88
C TRP A 48 2.02 -2.21 9.61
N TYR A 49 1.05 -1.30 9.53
CA TYR A 49 1.13 -0.01 10.20
C TYR A 49 1.16 -0.16 11.74
N LEU A 50 0.32 -1.04 12.29
CA LEU A 50 0.30 -1.31 13.74
C LEU A 50 1.64 -1.89 14.22
N ARG A 51 2.19 -2.88 13.52
CA ARG A 51 3.46 -3.53 13.88
C ARG A 51 4.65 -2.60 13.71
N ASN A 52 4.79 -1.99 12.53
CA ASN A 52 6.03 -1.31 12.13
C ASN A 52 6.06 0.18 12.47
N ARG A 53 4.91 0.84 12.58
CA ARG A 53 4.83 2.28 12.89
C ARG A 53 4.32 2.56 14.28
N CYS A 54 3.34 1.79 14.76
CA CYS A 54 2.84 1.93 16.12
C CYS A 54 3.64 1.10 17.13
N GLY A 55 4.46 0.14 16.68
CA GLY A 55 5.28 -0.70 17.55
C GLY A 55 4.46 -1.66 18.42
N VAL A 56 3.24 -2.02 17.99
CA VAL A 56 2.40 -2.97 18.72
C VAL A 56 3.06 -4.35 18.64
N PRO A 57 3.33 -5.01 19.77
CA PRO A 57 3.96 -6.31 19.78
C PRO A 57 2.99 -7.39 19.28
N ASP A 58 3.54 -8.48 18.72
CA ASP A 58 2.76 -9.51 18.06
C ASP A 58 1.78 -10.25 19.01
N ASP A 59 2.08 -10.32 20.30
CA ASP A 59 1.23 -10.94 21.33
C ASP A 59 -0.01 -10.09 21.68
N GLU A 60 -0.01 -8.80 21.37
CA GLU A 60 -1.19 -7.92 21.45
C GLU A 60 -2.06 -7.96 20.18
N ILE A 61 -1.58 -8.61 19.12
CA ILE A 61 -2.26 -8.66 17.82
C ILE A 61 -2.97 -9.99 17.64
N VAL A 62 -4.29 -9.93 17.46
CA VAL A 62 -5.07 -11.09 17.07
C VAL A 62 -4.94 -11.28 15.56
N PHE A 63 -3.90 -11.96 15.08
CA PHE A 63 -3.62 -12.13 13.65
C PHE A 63 -4.78 -12.74 12.85
N GLU A 64 -5.60 -13.58 13.48
CA GLU A 64 -6.77 -14.19 12.85
C GLU A 64 -7.81 -13.15 12.38
N THR A 65 -7.96 -12.03 13.10
CA THR A 65 -8.89 -10.97 12.67
C THR A 65 -8.39 -10.28 11.41
N PHE A 66 -7.07 -10.11 11.27
CA PHE A 66 -6.45 -9.56 10.06
C PHE A 66 -6.46 -10.57 8.91
N ALA A 67 -6.30 -11.86 9.18
CA ALA A 67 -6.45 -12.92 8.18
C ALA A 67 -7.89 -12.94 7.62
N SER A 68 -8.89 -12.91 8.50
CA SER A 68 -10.30 -12.81 8.10
C SER A 68 -10.58 -11.51 7.33
N GLY A 69 -10.07 -10.37 7.81
CA GLY A 69 -10.20 -9.09 7.13
C GLY A 69 -9.56 -9.09 5.73
N ALA A 70 -8.41 -9.76 5.58
CA ALA A 70 -7.73 -9.90 4.30
C ALA A 70 -8.55 -10.74 3.31
N ASN A 71 -9.22 -11.80 3.79
CA ASN A 71 -10.15 -12.56 2.96
C ASN A 71 -11.33 -11.70 2.48
N ILE A 72 -11.91 -10.88 3.36
CA ILE A 72 -12.99 -9.95 3.00
C ILE A 72 -12.52 -8.93 1.95
N CYS A 73 -11.31 -8.37 2.10
CA CYS A 73 -10.75 -7.43 1.14
C CYS A 73 -10.57 -8.07 -0.25
N ASP A 74 -10.28 -9.37 -0.32
CA ASP A 74 -10.08 -10.14 -1.55
C ASP A 74 -11.38 -10.71 -2.15
N GLU A 75 -12.54 -10.52 -1.51
CA GLU A 75 -13.82 -10.93 -2.09
C GLU A 75 -14.06 -10.24 -3.44
N SER A 76 -14.49 -11.02 -4.43
CA SER A 76 -14.81 -10.51 -5.76
C SER A 76 -16.15 -9.79 -5.73
N VAL A 77 -16.15 -8.49 -6.06
CA VAL A 77 -17.34 -7.64 -6.16
C VAL A 77 -17.59 -7.26 -7.62
N ALA A 78 -18.84 -7.33 -8.05
CA ALA A 78 -19.25 -6.92 -9.39
C ALA A 78 -19.31 -5.40 -9.50
N ASN A 79 -18.71 -4.87 -10.56
CA ASN A 79 -18.72 -3.46 -10.89
C ASN A 79 -19.88 -3.11 -11.84
N PRO A 80 -20.28 -1.83 -11.95
CA PRO A 80 -21.36 -1.40 -12.84
C PRO A 80 -21.10 -1.70 -14.34
N ASP A 81 -19.85 -1.90 -14.72
CA ASP A 81 -19.42 -2.26 -16.08
C ASP A 81 -19.39 -3.77 -16.33
N ASN A 82 -19.95 -4.59 -15.43
CA ASN A 82 -19.92 -6.06 -15.42
C ASN A 82 -18.51 -6.68 -15.29
N THR A 83 -17.50 -5.91 -14.92
CA THR A 83 -16.22 -6.46 -14.46
C THR A 83 -16.29 -6.88 -13.00
N THR A 84 -15.27 -7.60 -12.53
CA THR A 84 -15.08 -7.84 -11.10
C THR A 84 -13.80 -7.23 -10.61
N SER A 85 -13.85 -6.70 -9.39
CA SER A 85 -12.67 -6.26 -8.66
C SER A 85 -12.73 -6.76 -7.22
N PRO A 86 -11.57 -6.87 -6.55
CA PRO A 86 -11.54 -7.12 -5.12
C PRO A 86 -12.32 -6.04 -4.36
N ARG A 87 -12.96 -6.42 -3.25
CA ARG A 87 -13.83 -5.55 -2.47
C ARG A 87 -13.12 -4.32 -1.92
N TYR A 88 -11.93 -4.51 -1.35
CA TYR A 88 -11.16 -3.44 -0.74
C TYR A 88 -9.70 -3.49 -1.17
N ARG A 89 -9.18 -2.33 -1.59
CA ARG A 89 -7.78 -2.10 -1.95
C ARG A 89 -7.38 -0.74 -1.42
N SER A 90 -6.15 -0.61 -0.92
CA SER A 90 -5.60 0.69 -0.55
C SER A 90 -4.23 0.89 -1.14
N SER A 91 -3.93 2.14 -1.46
CA SER A 91 -2.62 2.59 -1.94
C SER A 91 -2.38 3.97 -1.36
N CYS A 92 -1.58 4.03 -0.30
CA CYS A 92 -1.31 5.29 0.38
C CYS A 92 0.18 5.50 0.63
N VAL A 93 0.59 6.76 0.65
CA VAL A 93 1.89 7.18 1.15
C VAL A 93 1.68 7.71 2.56
N ILE A 94 2.44 7.17 3.50
CA ILE A 94 2.38 7.52 4.92
C ILE A 94 3.63 8.33 5.26
N GLY A 95 3.42 9.60 5.63
CA GLY A 95 4.48 10.46 6.15
C GLY A 95 5.02 9.92 7.48
N ALA A 96 6.32 10.06 7.74
CA ALA A 96 6.90 9.62 9.01
C ALA A 96 6.45 10.52 10.19
N ASP A 97 6.07 11.75 9.89
CA ASP A 97 5.56 12.80 10.77
C ASP A 97 4.02 12.81 10.89
N GLU A 98 3.35 11.93 10.15
CA GLU A 98 1.89 11.91 10.12
C GLU A 98 1.30 11.29 11.40
N GLN A 99 0.31 11.97 11.99
CA GLN A 99 -0.35 11.49 13.20
C GLN A 99 -1.06 10.16 12.97
N ARG A 100 -0.99 9.28 13.97
CA ARG A 100 -1.54 7.92 13.91
C ARG A 100 -3.00 7.86 13.47
N THR A 101 -3.85 8.70 14.05
CA THR A 101 -5.27 8.73 13.74
C THR A 101 -5.52 9.07 12.27
N ASN A 102 -4.75 10.01 11.71
CA ASN A 102 -4.89 10.42 10.31
C ASN A 102 -4.49 9.29 9.36
N VAL A 103 -3.41 8.55 9.70
CA VAL A 103 -2.98 7.40 8.89
C VAL A 103 -4.01 6.28 8.90
N LEU A 104 -4.58 5.96 10.07
CA LEU A 104 -5.62 4.94 10.17
C LEU A 104 -6.87 5.35 9.37
N GLN A 105 -7.30 6.60 9.50
CA GLN A 105 -8.43 7.11 8.72
C GLN A 105 -8.18 7.05 7.20
N LYS A 106 -6.94 7.30 6.75
CA LYS A 106 -6.55 7.15 5.34
C LYS A 106 -6.59 5.71 4.86
N LEU A 107 -6.33 4.74 5.73
CA LEU A 107 -6.36 3.32 5.42
C LEU A 107 -7.77 2.74 5.48
N GLU A 108 -8.68 3.35 6.22
CA GLU A 108 -10.09 2.95 6.34
C GLU A 108 -10.98 3.47 5.19
N ALA A 109 -10.51 4.49 4.46
CA ALA A 109 -11.21 5.11 3.33
C ALA A 109 -11.05 4.31 2.03
#